data_AF-A0A182YHI5-F1
#
_entry.id   AF-A0A182YHI5-F1
#
_cell.length_a   1.000
_cell.length_b   1.000
_cell.length_c   1.000
_cell.angle_alpha   90.00
_cell.angle_beta   90.00
_cell.angle_gamma   90.00
#
_symmetry.space_group_name_H-M   'P 1'
#
loop_
_entity.id
_entity.type
_entity.pdbx_description
1 polymer ?
#
loop_
_entity_poly.entity_id
_entity_poly.type
_entity_poly.pdbx_seq_one_letter_code
_entity_poly.pdbx_strand_id
1 'polypeptide(L)'
;MQNSLVKLRTQTPLYGQLVIGPPGAGKTSYCHKMQAFLEKIGRKAMVVNLDPANDNMEYTSAVDIMQLITVQDAMEQFGLGPNGALIYCVEFLETNFQWLLDQLKSLDSNYFIFDCPGQVELFTHNNALKNIFAKLEQLGLPSMGLPHVNVLSKADQLKDQDAKLPFNVEYYTEVLDLSYLLECMDTSRLGNKFKQLNAAIVSMVEDYSLVSFLLLDARREPSLLRLKNAIDKANGYVYGAGEEKNINTLLACAVGAETESDRMERDIDPYLS
;
A
#
# COMPACT_ATOMS: atom_id res chain seq x y z
N MET A 1 19.04 -26.10 -20.18
CA MET A 1 17.66 -26.55 -19.92
C MET A 1 16.84 -25.33 -19.58
N GLN A 2 15.89 -24.95 -20.44
CA GLN A 2 14.92 -23.89 -20.14
C GLN A 2 13.99 -24.42 -19.04
N ASN A 3 14.12 -23.91 -17.82
CA ASN A 3 13.08 -24.07 -16.81
C ASN A 3 11.86 -23.27 -17.28
N SER A 4 10.94 -23.94 -17.96
CA SER A 4 9.64 -23.39 -18.30
C SER A 4 8.89 -23.13 -17.00
N LEU A 5 8.90 -21.87 -16.55
CA LEU A 5 8.14 -21.39 -15.41
C LEU A 5 6.66 -21.76 -15.59
N VAL A 6 6.18 -22.71 -14.80
CA VAL A 6 4.79 -23.15 -14.83
C VAL A 6 3.93 -22.05 -14.22
N LYS A 7 3.09 -21.42 -15.06
CA LYS A 7 2.09 -20.42 -14.65
C LYS A 7 1.33 -20.89 -13.41
N LEU A 8 0.99 -19.94 -12.53
CA LEU A 8 0.04 -20.17 -11.45
C LEU A 8 -1.33 -20.42 -12.09
N ARG A 9 -1.62 -21.70 -12.40
CA ARG A 9 -2.91 -22.09 -12.96
C ARG A 9 -3.93 -22.14 -11.83
N THR A 10 -4.53 -21.01 -11.51
CA THR A 10 -5.77 -20.95 -10.74
C THR A 10 -6.96 -20.99 -11.70
N GLN A 11 -8.06 -21.65 -11.32
CA GLN A 11 -9.31 -21.64 -12.09
C GLN A 11 -9.98 -20.25 -12.09
N THR A 12 -9.51 -19.37 -11.21
CA THR A 12 -10.00 -18.02 -10.92
C THR A 12 -8.87 -17.00 -11.04
N PRO A 13 -9.15 -15.75 -11.46
CA PRO A 13 -8.14 -14.70 -11.52
C PRO A 13 -7.49 -14.47 -10.15
N LEU A 14 -6.17 -14.27 -10.14
CA LEU A 14 -5.42 -13.86 -8.96
C LEU A 14 -5.54 -12.36 -8.77
N TYR A 15 -5.54 -11.92 -7.52
CA TYR A 15 -5.59 -10.53 -7.12
C TYR A 15 -4.57 -10.28 -6.01
N GLY A 16 -4.18 -9.03 -5.85
CA GLY A 16 -3.37 -8.69 -4.70
C GLY A 16 -3.12 -7.22 -4.50
N GLN A 17 -2.34 -6.95 -3.47
CA GLN A 17 -1.92 -5.63 -3.05
C GLN A 17 -0.41 -5.65 -2.83
N LEU A 18 0.30 -4.70 -3.42
CA LEU A 18 1.69 -4.46 -3.08
C LEU A 18 1.76 -3.25 -2.14
N VAL A 19 2.13 -3.49 -0.89
CA VAL A 19 2.17 -2.44 0.13
C VAL A 19 3.59 -1.87 0.21
N ILE A 20 3.76 -0.66 -0.30
CA ILE A 20 5.03 0.08 -0.29
C ILE A 20 4.92 1.38 0.51
N GLY A 21 6.04 1.82 1.06
CA GLY A 21 6.09 3.05 1.86
C GLY A 21 7.30 3.07 2.80
N PRO A 22 7.70 4.26 3.27
CA PRO A 22 8.89 4.41 4.10
C PRO A 22 8.77 3.68 5.45
N PRO A 23 9.88 3.55 6.22
CA PRO A 23 9.83 2.99 7.56
C PRO A 23 8.88 3.81 8.44
N GLY A 24 8.11 3.13 9.30
CA GLY A 24 7.13 3.79 10.17
C GLY A 24 5.85 4.26 9.49
N ALA A 25 5.68 4.08 8.17
CA ALA A 25 4.44 4.40 7.45
C ALA A 25 3.26 3.44 7.75
N GLY A 26 3.44 2.43 8.62
CA GLY A 26 2.35 1.53 9.03
C GLY A 26 2.00 0.43 8.03
N LYS A 27 2.91 0.06 7.12
CA LYS A 27 2.70 -1.02 6.12
C LYS A 27 2.24 -2.33 6.76
N THR A 28 3.00 -2.84 7.72
CA THR A 28 2.70 -4.11 8.38
C THR A 28 1.39 -4.06 9.18
N SER A 29 1.16 -2.96 9.92
CA SER A 29 -0.11 -2.73 10.62
C SER A 29 -1.30 -2.71 9.67
N TYR A 30 -1.14 -2.09 8.50
CA TYR A 30 -2.14 -2.10 7.42
C TYR A 30 -2.40 -3.52 6.92
N CYS A 31 -1.36 -4.29 6.57
CA CYS A 31 -1.49 -5.66 6.07
C CYS A 31 -2.31 -6.53 7.03
N HIS A 32 -1.99 -6.46 8.33
CA HIS A 32 -2.71 -7.17 9.37
C HIS A 32 -4.19 -6.75 9.48
N LYS A 33 -4.46 -5.45 9.60
CA LYS A 33 -5.84 -4.95 9.77
C LYS A 33 -6.69 -5.16 8.53
N MET A 34 -6.11 -4.99 7.34
CA MET A 34 -6.78 -5.26 6.09
C MET A 34 -7.07 -6.75 5.91
N GLN A 35 -6.13 -7.65 6.23
CA GLN A 35 -6.40 -9.09 6.20
C GLN A 35 -7.57 -9.46 7.11
N ALA A 36 -7.54 -9.06 8.38
CA ALA A 36 -8.60 -9.36 9.34
C ALA A 36 -9.96 -8.79 8.89
N PHE A 37 -9.97 -7.59 8.30
CA PHE A 37 -11.18 -6.98 7.75
C PHE A 37 -11.73 -7.76 6.54
N LEU A 38 -10.86 -8.17 5.60
CA LEU A 38 -11.25 -8.97 4.45
C LEU A 38 -11.81 -10.33 4.88
N GLU A 39 -11.17 -11.00 5.84
CA GLU A 39 -11.67 -12.26 6.41
C GLU A 39 -13.05 -12.08 7.06
N LYS A 40 -13.25 -10.98 7.80
CA LYS A 40 -14.54 -10.65 8.44
C LYS A 40 -15.68 -10.52 7.43
N ILE A 41 -15.41 -9.98 6.23
CA ILE A 41 -16.41 -9.85 5.15
C ILE A 41 -16.49 -11.08 4.24
N GLY A 42 -15.88 -12.20 4.63
CA GLY A 42 -15.93 -13.47 3.91
C GLY A 42 -14.91 -13.61 2.77
N ARG A 43 -13.92 -12.72 2.69
CA ARG A 43 -12.86 -12.76 1.67
C ARG A 43 -11.57 -13.32 2.25
N LYS A 44 -11.19 -14.51 1.79
CA LYS A 44 -9.92 -15.15 2.16
C LYS A 44 -8.75 -14.43 1.50
N ALA A 45 -7.99 -13.66 2.30
CA ALA A 45 -6.78 -12.97 1.88
C ALA A 45 -5.56 -13.54 2.62
N MET A 46 -4.44 -13.69 1.92
CA MET A 46 -3.20 -14.21 2.49
C MET A 46 -2.13 -13.12 2.51
N VAL A 47 -1.54 -12.86 3.69
CA VAL A 47 -0.41 -11.94 3.80
C VAL A 47 0.90 -12.67 3.52
N VAL A 48 1.73 -12.07 2.69
CA VAL A 48 3.08 -12.52 2.32
C VAL A 48 4.06 -11.49 2.88
N ASN A 49 4.82 -11.85 3.91
CA ASN A 49 5.86 -11.00 4.46
C ASN A 49 7.14 -11.12 3.63
N LEU A 50 7.54 -10.01 2.99
CA LEU A 50 8.80 -9.88 2.27
C LEU A 50 9.80 -8.96 2.98
N ASP A 51 9.45 -8.42 4.16
CA ASP A 51 10.34 -7.60 4.98
C ASP A 51 11.18 -8.49 5.93
N PRO A 52 12.49 -8.66 5.70
CA PRO A 52 13.35 -9.51 6.51
C PRO A 52 13.75 -8.88 7.85
N ALA A 53 13.42 -7.61 8.07
CA ALA A 53 13.66 -6.88 9.33
C ALA A 53 12.37 -6.72 10.16
N ASN A 54 11.34 -7.48 9.83
CA ASN A 54 10.03 -7.40 10.46
C ASN A 54 9.95 -8.35 11.65
N ASP A 55 10.40 -7.90 12.82
CA ASP A 55 10.39 -8.71 14.06
C ASP A 55 8.97 -8.89 14.67
N ASN A 56 7.90 -8.73 13.89
CA ASN A 56 6.55 -8.59 14.40
C ASN A 56 5.97 -9.89 14.99
N MET A 57 5.47 -9.80 16.22
CA MET A 57 4.79 -10.89 16.96
C MET A 57 3.25 -10.86 16.84
N GLU A 58 2.67 -9.85 16.18
CA GLU A 58 1.22 -9.57 16.28
C GLU A 58 0.34 -10.27 15.24
N TYR A 59 0.91 -10.86 14.18
CA TYR A 59 0.12 -11.61 13.18
C TYR A 59 0.94 -12.70 12.49
N THR A 60 0.25 -13.73 12.00
CA THR A 60 0.88 -14.83 11.26
C THR A 60 0.72 -14.58 9.76
N SER A 61 1.82 -14.25 9.07
CA SER A 61 1.86 -14.24 7.61
C SER A 61 1.81 -15.68 7.06
N ALA A 62 1.13 -15.86 5.93
CA ALA A 62 1.03 -17.17 5.27
C ALA A 62 2.36 -17.61 4.63
N VAL A 63 3.17 -16.64 4.22
CA VAL A 63 4.54 -16.84 3.74
C VAL A 63 5.41 -15.78 4.39
N ASP A 64 6.60 -16.16 4.84
CA ASP A 64 7.51 -15.25 5.53
C ASP A 64 8.95 -15.46 5.04
N ILE A 65 9.54 -14.41 4.46
CA ILE A 65 10.94 -14.39 4.01
C ILE A 65 11.92 -14.80 5.13
N MET A 66 11.59 -14.54 6.40
CA MET A 66 12.44 -14.90 7.54
C MET A 66 12.60 -16.42 7.72
N GLN A 67 11.72 -17.23 7.12
CA GLN A 67 11.89 -18.70 7.05
C GLN A 67 12.93 -19.13 6.02
N LEU A 68 13.26 -18.26 5.07
CA LEU A 68 14.30 -18.47 4.06
C LEU A 68 15.63 -17.87 4.51
N ILE A 69 15.61 -16.62 5.00
CA ILE A 69 16.80 -15.90 5.45
C ILE A 69 16.41 -14.73 6.38
N THR A 70 17.14 -14.56 7.49
CA THR A 70 16.98 -13.39 8.36
C THR A 70 18.11 -12.37 8.16
N VAL A 71 17.87 -11.12 8.57
CA VAL A 71 18.93 -10.08 8.58
C VAL A 71 20.10 -10.52 9.47
N GLN A 72 19.82 -11.16 10.60
CA GLN A 72 20.86 -11.61 11.52
C GLN A 72 21.75 -12.68 10.88
N ASP A 73 21.17 -13.68 10.20
CA ASP A 73 21.94 -14.71 9.47
C ASP A 73 22.88 -14.07 8.44
N ALA A 74 22.37 -13.09 7.68
CA ALA A 74 23.15 -12.39 6.67
C ALA A 74 24.28 -11.54 7.27
N MET A 75 24.03 -10.88 8.41
CA MET A 75 25.05 -10.11 9.14
C MET A 75 26.17 -11.02 9.65
N GLU A 76 25.82 -12.14 10.29
CA GLU A 76 26.78 -13.07 10.89
C GLU A 76 27.61 -13.81 9.83
N GLN A 77 26.96 -14.29 8.77
CA GLN A 77 27.62 -15.10 7.75
C GLN A 77 28.52 -14.29 6.82
N PHE A 78 28.14 -13.05 6.50
CA PHE A 78 28.82 -12.23 5.49
C PHE A 78 29.51 -10.98 6.07
N GLY A 79 29.44 -10.75 7.38
CA GLY A 79 30.04 -9.59 8.03
C GLY A 79 29.42 -8.26 7.59
N LEU A 80 28.15 -8.29 7.18
CA LEU A 80 27.44 -7.13 6.65
C LEU A 80 26.88 -6.27 7.79
N GLY A 81 26.77 -4.96 7.55
CA GLY A 81 25.97 -4.08 8.40
C GLY A 81 24.46 -4.28 8.14
N PRO A 82 23.56 -3.76 9.00
CA PRO A 82 22.12 -4.02 8.93
C PRO A 82 21.48 -3.72 7.56
N ASN A 83 21.80 -2.57 6.95
CA ASN A 83 21.25 -2.20 5.64
C ASN A 83 21.79 -3.10 4.51
N GLY A 84 23.07 -3.48 4.58
CA GLY A 84 23.67 -4.39 3.60
C GLY A 84 23.10 -5.80 3.69
N ALA A 85 22.89 -6.29 4.91
CA ALA A 85 22.24 -7.56 5.18
C ALA A 85 20.79 -7.58 4.68
N LEU A 86 20.05 -6.49 4.88
CA LEU A 86 18.68 -6.35 4.40
C LEU A 86 18.59 -6.40 2.86
N ILE A 87 19.51 -5.72 2.15
CA ILE A 87 19.61 -5.82 0.68
C ILE A 87 19.92 -7.26 0.27
N TYR A 88 20.88 -7.90 0.95
CA TYR A 88 21.26 -9.29 0.69
C TYR A 88 20.09 -10.26 0.86
N CYS A 89 19.25 -10.11 1.89
CA CYS A 89 18.06 -10.95 2.09
C CYS A 89 17.11 -10.91 0.87
N VAL A 90 16.89 -9.72 0.31
CA VAL A 90 16.00 -9.56 -0.87
C VAL A 90 16.65 -10.12 -2.14
N GLU A 91 17.96 -9.95 -2.33
CA GLU A 91 18.72 -10.57 -3.43
C GLU A 91 18.73 -12.11 -3.32
N PHE A 92 18.85 -12.61 -2.10
CA PHE A 92 18.79 -14.04 -1.82
C PHE A 92 17.41 -14.60 -2.13
N LEU A 93 16.34 -13.88 -1.78
CA LEU A 93 14.98 -14.23 -2.18
C LEU A 93 14.81 -14.23 -3.71
N GLU A 94 15.36 -13.24 -4.42
CA GLU A 94 15.30 -13.21 -5.89
C GLU A 94 16.01 -14.41 -6.53
N THR A 95 17.18 -14.76 -6.01
CA THR A 95 17.96 -15.93 -6.46
C THR A 95 17.21 -17.23 -6.19
N ASN A 96 16.55 -17.31 -5.03
CA ASN A 96 15.74 -18.46 -4.61
C ASN A 96 14.24 -18.28 -4.90
N PHE A 97 13.89 -17.55 -5.97
CA PHE A 97 12.49 -17.22 -6.30
C PHE A 97 11.56 -18.44 -6.38
N GLN A 98 12.09 -19.61 -6.73
CA GLN A 98 11.32 -20.86 -6.76
C GLN A 98 10.72 -21.20 -5.39
N TRP A 99 11.44 -20.92 -4.29
CA TRP A 99 10.93 -21.10 -2.93
C TRP A 99 9.65 -20.28 -2.71
N LEU A 100 9.67 -18.99 -3.06
CA LEU A 100 8.50 -18.12 -2.94
C LEU A 100 7.34 -18.64 -3.79
N LEU A 101 7.63 -19.07 -5.02
CA LEU A 101 6.61 -19.60 -5.93
C LEU A 101 5.95 -20.87 -5.37
N ASP A 102 6.72 -21.77 -4.77
CA ASP A 102 6.22 -23.01 -4.20
C ASP A 102 5.37 -22.74 -2.95
N GLN A 103 5.77 -21.78 -2.11
CA GLN A 103 4.96 -21.30 -0.98
C GLN A 103 3.63 -20.75 -1.48
N LEU A 104 3.63 -19.83 -2.44
CA LEU A 104 2.39 -19.25 -3.00
C LEU A 104 1.48 -20.31 -3.65
N LYS A 105 2.05 -21.31 -4.34
CA LYS A 105 1.28 -22.40 -4.96
C LYS A 105 0.60 -23.32 -3.96
N SER A 106 1.18 -23.49 -2.79
CA SER A 106 0.62 -24.32 -1.72
C SER A 106 -0.57 -23.67 -1.01
N LEU A 107 -0.75 -22.36 -1.20
CA LEU A 107 -1.85 -21.61 -0.60
C LEU A 107 -3.11 -21.72 -1.46
N ASP A 108 -4.20 -22.11 -0.80
CA ASP A 108 -5.54 -22.05 -1.38
C ASP A 108 -6.13 -20.65 -1.19
N SER A 109 -5.61 -19.67 -1.96
CA SER A 109 -6.10 -18.30 -1.98
C SER A 109 -5.91 -17.67 -3.35
N ASN A 110 -6.85 -16.80 -3.72
CA ASN A 110 -6.76 -15.98 -4.93
C ASN A 110 -6.45 -14.51 -4.63
N TYR A 111 -6.25 -14.15 -3.35
CA TYR A 111 -5.98 -12.78 -2.93
C TYR A 111 -4.76 -12.72 -2.02
N PHE A 112 -3.75 -11.95 -2.44
CA PHE A 112 -2.46 -11.83 -1.74
C PHE A 112 -2.16 -10.39 -1.34
N ILE A 113 -1.70 -10.17 -0.12
CA ILE A 113 -1.23 -8.86 0.36
C ILE A 113 0.26 -9.00 0.64
N PHE A 114 1.10 -8.28 -0.11
CA PHE A 114 2.54 -8.31 0.03
C PHE A 114 3.01 -7.18 0.93
N ASP A 115 3.51 -7.53 2.13
CA ASP A 115 4.16 -6.58 3.03
C ASP A 115 5.63 -6.43 2.61
N CYS A 116 5.98 -5.26 2.06
CA CYS A 116 7.32 -5.02 1.54
C CYS A 116 8.20 -4.31 2.57
N PRO A 117 9.53 -4.51 2.49
CA PRO A 117 10.44 -3.80 3.35
C PRO A 117 10.36 -2.28 3.17
N GLY A 118 10.55 -1.56 4.27
CA GLY A 118 10.40 -0.10 4.30
C GLY A 118 11.60 0.72 3.84
N GLN A 119 12.79 0.12 3.75
CA GLN A 119 14.03 0.86 3.53
C GLN A 119 14.12 1.39 2.09
N VAL A 120 14.48 2.67 1.95
CA VAL A 120 14.49 3.37 0.65
C VAL A 120 15.58 2.81 -0.27
N GLU A 121 16.69 2.36 0.30
CA GLU A 121 17.85 1.82 -0.41
C GLU A 121 17.49 0.62 -1.30
N LEU A 122 16.48 -0.16 -0.90
CA LEU A 122 15.98 -1.28 -1.69
C LEU A 122 15.28 -0.86 -2.98
N PHE A 123 14.74 0.37 -3.03
CA PHE A 123 14.02 0.88 -4.19
C PHE A 123 14.91 1.72 -5.11
N THR A 124 15.98 2.32 -4.57
CA THR A 124 16.89 3.21 -5.30
C THR A 124 18.15 2.51 -5.81
N HIS A 125 18.70 1.54 -5.08
CA HIS A 125 20.01 0.93 -5.38
C HIS A 125 19.95 -0.57 -5.71
N ASN A 126 18.78 -1.18 -5.60
CA ASN A 126 18.59 -2.61 -5.83
C ASN A 126 17.37 -2.85 -6.74
N ASN A 127 17.47 -3.83 -7.65
CA ASN A 127 16.39 -4.20 -8.57
C ASN A 127 15.72 -5.53 -8.21
N ALA A 128 16.17 -6.21 -7.15
CA ALA A 128 15.69 -7.55 -6.79
C ALA A 128 14.18 -7.55 -6.52
N LEU A 129 13.66 -6.57 -5.76
CA LEU A 129 12.23 -6.47 -5.51
C LEU A 129 11.44 -6.27 -6.81
N LYS A 130 11.92 -5.39 -7.71
CA LYS A 130 11.30 -5.16 -9.03
C LYS A 130 11.30 -6.45 -9.86
N ASN A 131 12.41 -7.18 -9.87
CA ASN A 131 12.56 -8.43 -10.61
C ASN A 131 11.66 -9.54 -10.04
N ILE A 132 11.53 -9.65 -8.72
CA ILE A 132 10.62 -10.60 -8.05
C ILE A 132 9.19 -10.34 -8.52
N PHE A 133 8.71 -9.10 -8.46
CA PHE A 133 7.35 -8.78 -8.88
C PHE A 133 7.14 -8.90 -10.39
N ALA A 134 8.14 -8.58 -11.21
CA ALA A 134 8.09 -8.83 -12.66
C ALA A 134 7.96 -10.34 -12.97
N LYS A 135 8.66 -11.20 -12.23
CA LYS A 135 8.52 -12.66 -12.35
C LYS A 135 7.12 -13.13 -11.91
N LEU A 136 6.58 -12.59 -10.81
CA LEU A 136 5.23 -12.91 -10.33
C LEU A 136 4.15 -12.50 -11.33
N GLU A 137 4.31 -11.33 -11.97
CA GLU A 137 3.42 -10.84 -13.02
C GLU A 137 3.38 -11.78 -14.23
N GLN A 138 4.54 -12.22 -14.71
CA GLN A 138 4.64 -13.21 -15.81
C GLN A 138 3.95 -14.54 -15.48
N LEU A 139 3.84 -14.88 -14.19
CA LEU A 139 3.22 -16.09 -13.70
C LEU A 139 1.70 -15.99 -13.51
N GLY A 140 1.12 -14.79 -13.66
CA GLY A 140 -0.32 -14.56 -13.61
C GLY A 140 -0.81 -13.81 -12.37
N LEU A 141 0.08 -13.33 -11.48
CA LEU A 141 -0.34 -12.29 -10.53
C LEU A 141 -0.61 -10.99 -11.31
N PRO A 142 -1.59 -10.18 -10.88
CA PRO A 142 -1.88 -8.90 -11.54
C PRO A 142 -0.62 -8.04 -11.70
N SER A 143 -0.58 -7.35 -12.84
CA SER A 143 0.48 -6.41 -13.16
C SER A 143 0.63 -5.36 -12.08
N MET A 144 1.86 -5.15 -11.64
CA MET A 144 2.27 -4.03 -10.80
C MET A 144 2.26 -2.69 -11.57
N GLY A 145 1.95 -2.71 -12.87
CA GLY A 145 2.00 -1.59 -13.80
C GLY A 145 0.73 -0.73 -13.90
N LEU A 146 0.08 -0.41 -12.76
CA LEU A 146 -1.04 0.56 -12.53
C LEU A 146 -2.40 -0.10 -12.20
N PRO A 147 -3.21 0.48 -11.28
CA PRO A 147 -3.09 1.81 -10.65
C PRO A 147 -2.65 1.80 -9.17
N HIS A 148 -2.06 2.91 -8.72
CA HIS A 148 -1.64 3.13 -7.33
C HIS A 148 -2.76 3.77 -6.50
N VAL A 149 -2.89 3.34 -5.26
CA VAL A 149 -3.74 3.99 -4.24
C VAL A 149 -2.80 4.55 -3.18
N ASN A 150 -2.67 5.88 -3.11
CA ASN A 150 -1.88 6.48 -2.04
C ASN A 150 -2.72 6.57 -0.78
N VAL A 151 -2.12 6.20 0.36
CA VAL A 151 -2.83 6.10 1.64
C VAL A 151 -2.07 6.86 2.70
N LEU A 152 -2.79 7.70 3.45
CA LEU A 152 -2.29 8.27 4.71
C LEU A 152 -2.79 7.36 5.85
N SER A 153 -1.94 6.42 6.24
CA SER A 153 -2.27 5.28 7.12
C SER A 153 -2.50 5.61 8.59
N LYS A 154 -2.11 6.82 9.02
CA LYS A 154 -2.19 7.31 10.39
C LYS A 154 -3.15 8.49 10.51
N ALA A 155 -4.25 8.45 9.75
CA ALA A 155 -5.21 9.55 9.75
C ALA A 155 -5.85 9.75 11.12
N ASP A 156 -5.82 8.74 11.99
CA ASP A 156 -6.21 8.86 13.39
C ASP A 156 -5.42 9.90 14.18
N GLN A 157 -4.16 10.14 13.81
CA GLN A 157 -3.28 11.11 14.48
C GLN A 157 -3.55 12.56 14.04
N LEU A 158 -4.33 12.76 12.97
CA LEU A 158 -4.65 14.10 12.47
C LEU A 158 -5.58 14.86 13.45
N LYS A 159 -6.40 14.13 14.22
CA LYS A 159 -7.25 14.69 15.30
C LYS A 159 -6.50 15.62 16.24
N ASP A 160 -5.27 15.24 16.60
CA ASP A 160 -4.45 15.99 17.57
C ASP A 160 -3.76 17.22 16.97
N GLN A 161 -3.77 17.35 15.64
CA GLN A 161 -3.05 18.40 14.90
C GLN A 161 -3.98 19.33 14.13
N ASP A 162 -5.26 18.98 13.97
CA ASP A 162 -6.23 19.72 13.17
C ASP A 162 -6.35 21.19 13.56
N ALA A 163 -6.42 21.49 14.87
CA ALA A 163 -6.48 22.86 15.38
C ALA A 163 -5.25 23.73 15.01
N LYS A 164 -4.20 23.15 14.44
CA LYS A 164 -2.98 23.84 14.00
C LYS A 164 -2.87 23.93 12.47
N LEU A 165 -3.75 23.26 11.73
CA LEU A 165 -3.73 23.28 10.27
C LEU A 165 -4.44 24.55 9.76
N PRO A 166 -3.84 25.27 8.79
CA PRO A 166 -4.49 26.40 8.13
C PRO A 166 -5.79 26.06 7.38
N PHE A 167 -5.93 24.82 6.91
CA PHE A 167 -7.07 24.34 6.13
C PHE A 167 -7.58 23.01 6.69
N ASN A 168 -8.77 22.58 6.24
CA ASN A 168 -9.29 21.25 6.56
C ASN A 168 -8.45 20.14 5.94
N VAL A 169 -8.58 18.92 6.46
CA VAL A 169 -7.77 17.78 6.01
C VAL A 169 -8.02 17.47 4.53
N GLU A 170 -9.27 17.62 4.05
CA GLU A 170 -9.62 17.37 2.64
C GLU A 170 -8.80 18.24 1.67
N TYR A 171 -8.50 19.48 2.04
CA TYR A 171 -7.67 20.37 1.23
C TYR A 171 -6.29 19.75 0.94
N TYR A 172 -5.68 19.14 1.95
CA TYR A 172 -4.36 18.53 1.81
C TYR A 172 -4.39 17.16 1.13
N THR A 173 -5.49 16.40 1.25
CA THR A 173 -5.59 15.04 0.70
C THR A 173 -6.10 15.00 -0.72
N GLU A 174 -6.97 15.94 -1.10
CA GLU A 174 -7.49 16.08 -2.47
C GLU A 174 -6.61 16.99 -3.33
N VAL A 175 -5.62 17.67 -2.71
CA VAL A 175 -4.74 18.63 -3.39
C VAL A 175 -5.59 19.66 -4.12
N LEU A 176 -6.43 20.32 -3.34
CA LEU A 176 -7.18 21.48 -3.80
C LEU A 176 -6.21 22.64 -4.02
N ASP A 177 -6.63 23.63 -4.82
CA ASP A 177 -5.85 24.81 -5.24
C ASP A 177 -4.77 25.21 -4.23
N LEU A 178 -3.54 24.76 -4.47
CA LEU A 178 -2.44 24.84 -3.51
C LEU A 178 -1.89 26.26 -3.39
N SER A 179 -2.37 27.19 -4.23
CA SER A 179 -1.99 28.60 -4.17
C SER A 179 -2.34 29.23 -2.82
N TYR A 180 -3.43 28.81 -2.16
CA TYR A 180 -3.78 29.26 -0.80
C TYR A 180 -2.73 28.86 0.24
N LEU A 181 -2.10 27.68 0.07
CA LEU A 181 -1.01 27.23 0.95
C LEU A 181 0.25 28.08 0.77
N LEU A 182 0.53 28.50 -0.47
CA LEU A 182 1.66 29.37 -0.78
C LEU A 182 1.54 30.72 -0.06
N GLU A 183 0.34 31.29 -0.04
CA GLU A 183 0.05 32.55 0.68
C GLU A 183 0.27 32.41 2.19
N CYS A 184 -0.15 31.30 2.79
CA CYS A 184 0.10 31.03 4.21
C CYS A 184 1.60 30.90 4.51
N MET A 185 2.37 30.24 3.64
CA MET A 185 3.80 30.02 3.83
C MET A 185 4.63 31.31 3.74
N ASP A 186 4.24 32.23 2.86
CA ASP A 186 4.88 33.52 2.62
C ASP A 186 4.83 34.48 3.82
N THR A 187 4.02 34.18 4.85
CA THR A 187 3.99 34.95 6.10
C THR A 187 5.22 34.72 6.98
N SER A 188 5.98 33.65 6.74
CA SER A 188 7.17 33.31 7.53
C SER A 188 8.47 33.83 6.91
N ARG A 189 9.48 34.13 7.74
CA ARG A 189 10.81 34.59 7.27
C ARG A 189 11.51 33.54 6.38
N LEU A 190 11.21 32.26 6.59
CA LEU A 190 11.69 31.14 5.78
C LEU A 190 10.90 30.99 4.47
N GLY A 191 9.58 31.15 4.49
CA GLY A 191 8.74 31.08 3.30
C GLY A 191 9.11 32.13 2.25
N ASN A 192 9.34 33.37 2.69
CA ASN A 192 9.80 34.44 1.79
C ASN A 192 11.13 34.15 1.09
N LYS A 193 12.03 33.40 1.74
CA LYS A 193 13.32 33.02 1.15
C LYS A 193 13.16 31.99 0.03
N PHE A 194 12.16 31.11 0.12
CA PHE A 194 11.96 29.98 -0.78
C PHE A 194 10.71 30.10 -1.66
N LYS A 195 10.10 31.28 -1.74
CA LYS A 195 8.84 31.52 -2.48
C LYS A 195 8.84 30.96 -3.91
N GLN A 196 9.90 31.20 -4.68
CA GLN A 196 10.01 30.69 -6.06
C GLN A 196 10.09 29.16 -6.11
N LEU A 197 10.78 28.53 -5.15
CA LEU A 197 10.87 27.07 -5.04
C LEU A 197 9.51 26.47 -4.64
N ASN A 198 8.85 27.05 -3.65
CA ASN A 198 7.54 26.59 -3.18
C ASN A 198 6.50 26.67 -4.30
N ALA A 199 6.49 27.77 -5.07
CA ALA A 199 5.61 27.93 -6.23
C ALA A 199 5.88 26.87 -7.31
N ALA A 200 7.15 26.55 -7.59
CA ALA A 200 7.51 25.50 -8.54
C ALA A 200 7.07 24.10 -8.07
N ILE A 201 7.16 23.82 -6.77
CA ILE A 201 6.67 22.56 -6.18
C ILE A 201 5.14 22.49 -6.29
N VAL A 202 4.43 23.57 -5.95
CA VAL A 202 2.96 23.66 -6.07
C VAL A 202 2.51 23.38 -7.51
N SER A 203 3.08 24.10 -8.48
CA SER A 203 2.80 23.89 -9.91
C SER A 203 3.02 22.43 -10.31
N MET A 204 4.15 21.82 -9.92
CA MET A 204 4.43 20.43 -10.25
C MET A 204 3.41 19.45 -9.66
N VAL A 205 2.96 19.69 -8.44
CA VAL A 205 1.98 18.82 -7.77
C VAL A 205 0.60 18.93 -8.44
N GLU A 206 0.17 20.14 -8.79
CA GLU A 206 -1.10 20.40 -9.48
C GLU A 206 -1.09 19.90 -10.93
N ASP A 207 -0.07 20.27 -11.71
CA ASP A 207 0.06 19.99 -13.15
C ASP A 207 0.04 18.49 -13.46
N TYR A 208 0.58 17.68 -12.56
CA TYR A 208 0.67 16.24 -12.73
C TYR A 208 -0.28 15.45 -11.82
N SER A 209 -1.14 16.14 -11.04
CA SER A 209 -2.07 15.53 -10.06
C SER A 209 -1.40 14.43 -9.24
N LEU A 210 -0.14 14.64 -8.84
CA LEU A 210 0.78 13.55 -8.46
C LEU A 210 0.38 12.85 -7.16
N VAL A 211 -0.49 13.46 -6.35
CA VAL A 211 -0.57 13.11 -4.92
C VAL A 211 -1.99 13.29 -4.35
N SER A 212 -2.96 12.45 -4.75
CA SER A 212 -4.18 12.32 -3.91
C SER A 212 -4.00 11.18 -2.91
N PHE A 213 -4.38 11.41 -1.65
CA PHE A 213 -4.30 10.42 -0.57
C PHE A 213 -5.68 10.03 -0.05
N LEU A 214 -5.90 8.74 0.18
CA LEU A 214 -7.01 8.25 1.00
C LEU A 214 -6.59 8.21 2.46
N LEU A 215 -7.42 8.80 3.32
CA LEU A 215 -7.24 8.73 4.77
C LEU A 215 -7.63 7.36 5.31
N LEU A 216 -6.73 6.75 6.07
CA LEU A 216 -6.96 5.48 6.74
C LEU A 216 -6.81 5.64 8.27
N ASP A 217 -7.88 5.32 9.01
CA ASP A 217 -7.80 4.89 10.41
C ASP A 217 -8.07 3.38 10.44
N ALA A 218 -7.01 2.61 10.66
CA ALA A 218 -7.06 1.15 10.64
C ALA A 218 -7.90 0.54 11.79
N ARG A 219 -8.39 1.35 12.73
CA ARG A 219 -9.31 0.94 13.81
C ARG A 219 -10.78 1.11 13.40
N ARG A 220 -11.06 1.82 12.29
CA ARG A 220 -12.41 2.12 11.83
C ARG A 220 -12.77 1.29 10.60
N GLU A 221 -13.76 0.42 10.74
CA GLU A 221 -14.27 -0.40 9.64
C GLU A 221 -14.78 0.41 8.43
N PRO A 222 -15.47 1.56 8.59
CA PRO A 222 -15.84 2.39 7.42
C PRO A 222 -14.65 2.90 6.62
N SER A 223 -13.53 3.22 7.30
CA SER A 223 -12.29 3.66 6.65
C SER A 223 -11.63 2.53 5.87
N LEU A 224 -11.56 1.33 6.46
CA LEU A 224 -11.09 0.11 5.79
C LEU A 224 -11.97 -0.26 4.59
N LEU A 225 -13.30 -0.14 4.71
CA LEU A 225 -14.24 -0.39 3.63
C LEU A 225 -14.03 0.56 2.45
N ARG A 226 -13.89 1.86 2.72
CA ARG A 226 -13.62 2.88 1.69
C ARG A 226 -12.31 2.57 0.95
N LEU A 227 -11.24 2.27 1.69
CA LEU A 227 -9.96 1.92 1.09
C LEU A 227 -10.02 0.61 0.31
N LYS A 228 -10.68 -0.42 0.83
CA LYS A 228 -10.92 -1.70 0.14
C LYS A 228 -11.62 -1.48 -1.20
N ASN A 229 -12.67 -0.64 -1.24
CA ASN A 229 -13.41 -0.37 -2.47
C ASN A 229 -12.53 0.33 -3.52
N ALA A 230 -11.69 1.28 -3.10
CA ALA A 230 -10.72 1.91 -3.99
C ALA A 230 -9.70 0.90 -4.54
N ILE A 231 -9.19 0.01 -3.69
CA ILE A 231 -8.24 -1.05 -4.07
C ILE A 231 -8.88 -2.07 -5.01
N ASP A 232 -10.12 -2.50 -4.75
CA ASP A 232 -10.79 -3.46 -5.61
C ASP A 232 -11.11 -2.89 -6.99
N LYS A 233 -11.38 -1.59 -7.07
CA LYS A 233 -11.51 -0.88 -8.35
C LYS A 233 -10.17 -0.82 -9.06
N ALA A 234 -9.10 -0.56 -8.32
CA ALA A 234 -7.74 -0.48 -8.83
C ALA A 234 -7.23 -1.81 -9.39
N ASN A 235 -7.32 -2.90 -8.61
CA ASN A 235 -6.83 -4.21 -9.00
C ASN A 235 -7.82 -5.03 -9.86
N GLY A 236 -8.99 -4.46 -10.16
CA GLY A 236 -10.02 -5.06 -11.00
C GLY A 236 -10.87 -6.15 -10.33
N TYR A 237 -10.72 -6.37 -9.02
CA TYR A 237 -11.51 -7.36 -8.27
C TYR A 237 -13.02 -7.14 -8.39
N VAL A 238 -13.47 -5.86 -8.45
CA VAL A 238 -14.88 -5.50 -8.66
C VAL A 238 -15.48 -6.14 -9.92
N TYR A 239 -14.67 -6.39 -10.94
CA TYR A 239 -15.15 -6.87 -12.24
C TYR A 239 -15.18 -8.41 -12.35
N GLY A 240 -14.29 -9.11 -11.64
CA GLY A 240 -14.06 -10.54 -11.85
C GLY A 240 -14.40 -11.47 -10.68
N ALA A 241 -14.60 -10.97 -9.45
CA ALA A 241 -14.88 -11.82 -8.30
C ALA A 241 -16.37 -12.17 -8.17
N GLY A 242 -16.67 -13.45 -7.95
CA GLY A 242 -18.02 -13.99 -7.74
C GLY A 242 -18.63 -13.69 -6.37
N GLU A 243 -18.29 -12.55 -5.75
CA GLU A 243 -19.09 -12.03 -4.63
C GLU A 243 -20.49 -11.70 -5.16
N GLU A 244 -21.54 -11.91 -4.35
CA GLU A 244 -22.90 -11.52 -4.72
C GLU A 244 -22.91 -10.05 -5.15
N LYS A 245 -23.01 -9.84 -6.46
CA LYS A 245 -22.94 -8.55 -7.11
C LYS A 245 -24.21 -7.79 -6.78
N ASN A 246 -24.25 -7.16 -5.61
CA ASN A 246 -25.31 -6.23 -5.31
C ASN A 246 -25.16 -5.05 -6.28
N ILE A 247 -26.19 -4.81 -7.08
CA ILE A 247 -26.21 -3.75 -8.12
C ILE A 247 -25.85 -2.40 -7.50
N ASN A 248 -26.23 -2.19 -6.23
CA ASN A 248 -25.86 -1.01 -5.45
C ASN A 248 -24.35 -0.87 -5.23
N THR A 249 -23.62 -1.96 -4.98
CA THR A 249 -22.15 -1.94 -4.80
C THR A 249 -21.44 -1.62 -6.12
N LEU A 250 -21.91 -2.18 -7.23
CA LEU A 250 -21.39 -1.88 -8.56
C LEU A 250 -21.68 -0.43 -8.97
N LEU A 251 -22.89 0.08 -8.68
CA LEU A 251 -23.27 1.47 -8.95
C LEU A 251 -22.49 2.47 -8.07
N ALA A 252 -22.30 2.20 -6.78
CA ALA A 252 -21.52 3.03 -5.87
C ALA A 252 -20.02 3.07 -6.20
N CYS A 253 -19.49 2.04 -6.87
CA CYS A 253 -18.08 2.02 -7.34
C CYS A 253 -17.91 2.65 -8.73
N ALA A 254 -18.90 2.50 -9.62
CA ALA A 254 -18.87 2.96 -11.01
C ALA A 254 -19.22 4.45 -11.14
N VAL A 255 -20.26 4.87 -10.45
CA VAL A 255 -20.59 6.28 -10.26
C VAL A 255 -19.92 6.65 -8.95
N GLY A 256 -19.17 7.74 -8.85
CA GLY A 256 -18.79 8.30 -7.54
C GLY A 256 -20.00 8.79 -6.72
N ALA A 257 -21.19 8.21 -6.94
CA ALA A 257 -22.43 8.48 -6.25
C ALA A 257 -22.41 7.71 -4.93
N GLU A 258 -21.69 8.31 -4.00
CA GLU A 258 -22.01 8.23 -2.60
C GLU A 258 -23.50 8.54 -2.37
N THR A 259 -24.14 7.79 -1.47
CA THR A 259 -25.52 8.06 -1.07
C THR A 259 -25.61 9.41 -0.34
N GLU A 260 -26.77 10.06 -0.30
CA GLU A 260 -26.93 11.32 0.47
C GLU A 260 -26.55 11.15 1.96
N SER A 261 -26.72 9.94 2.50
CA SER A 261 -26.21 9.52 3.80
C SER A 261 -24.68 9.52 3.90
N ASP A 262 -23.97 9.05 2.87
CA ASP A 262 -22.49 9.08 2.81
C ASP A 262 -21.96 10.51 2.62
N ARG A 263 -22.70 11.38 1.92
CA ARG A 263 -22.41 12.83 1.83
C ARG A 263 -22.62 13.53 3.17
N MET A 264 -23.68 13.21 3.90
CA MET A 264 -23.89 13.73 5.26
C MET A 264 -22.86 13.21 6.27
N GLU A 265 -22.33 11.99 6.08
CA GLU A 265 -21.16 11.49 6.83
C GLU A 265 -19.82 12.12 6.38
N ARG A 266 -19.76 12.80 5.23
CA ARG A 266 -18.62 13.66 4.87
C ARG A 266 -18.71 15.05 5.51
N ASP A 267 -19.92 15.58 5.69
CA ASP A 267 -20.13 16.87 6.40
C ASP A 267 -19.75 16.79 7.88
N ILE A 268 -19.64 15.58 8.43
CA ILE A 268 -18.98 15.30 9.70
C ILE A 268 -17.75 14.48 9.37
N ASP A 269 -16.61 15.12 9.07
CA ASP A 269 -15.37 14.40 8.87
C ASP A 269 -15.21 13.37 10.02
N PRO A 270 -15.17 12.06 9.74
CA PRO A 270 -15.02 11.04 10.77
C PRO A 270 -13.73 11.27 11.59
N TYR A 271 -12.77 12.00 11.04
CA TYR A 271 -11.55 12.43 11.69
C TYR A 271 -11.68 13.75 12.47
N LEU A 272 -12.83 14.43 12.44
CA LEU A 272 -13.13 15.66 13.20
C LEU A 272 -14.15 15.48 14.34
N SER A 273 -14.82 14.31 14.43
CA SER A 273 -15.72 13.97 15.55
C SER A 273 -15.03 13.23 16.69
#